data_AF-A0A955TTR4-F1
#
_entry.id   AF-A0A955TTR4-F1
#
_cell.length_a   1.000
_cell.length_b   1.000
_cell.length_c   1.000
_cell.angle_alpha   90.00
_cell.angle_beta   90.00
_cell.angle_gamma   90.00
#
_symmetry.space_group_name_H-M   'P 1'
#
loop_
_entity.id
_entity.type
_entity.pdbx_description
1 polymer ?
#
loop_
_entity_poly.entity_id
_entity_poly.type
_entity_poly.pdbx_seq_one_letter_code
_entity_poly.pdbx_strand_id
1 'polypeptide(L)'
;MHGKAIGADLYKMVEELYPICRSITGDGVRATLHAVQAHIPLTIHEVPSGTQVFDWTVPKEWNIQDGYIKDSQGNRIIDFKQSNLHVVGYSVGVKKRLPVKALKDHLFTLPDHPDWIPYRTSYYKEDWGFCLTHNQWLALQDEEYEVCIDATLEDGALTYGEWLVKGRSTDEVLISCHVCHPSLCNDNLSGIAAVTWLGKYLASCDRRYSYRILFLPGTIGPITWLSLNEEIVSHIKHGLVVALVGDSGPSTYKKSRQGHAEIDRVVEHVLRHAGNEFHIREFSPYGYDERQYCSPGFNLPVG
;
A
#
# COMPACT_ATOMS: atom_id res chain seq x y z
N MET A 1 -25.86 -7.73 -15.72
CA MET A 1 -25.46 -6.46 -16.36
C MET A 1 -24.85 -5.45 -15.37
N HIS A 2 -25.24 -5.42 -14.09
CA HIS A 2 -24.68 -4.48 -13.08
C HIS A 2 -23.17 -4.65 -12.80
N GLY A 3 -22.64 -5.88 -12.72
CA GLY A 3 -21.23 -6.12 -12.36
C GLY A 3 -20.19 -5.63 -13.38
N LYS A 4 -20.53 -5.62 -14.68
CA LYS A 4 -19.61 -5.12 -15.73
C LYS A 4 -19.40 -3.59 -15.64
N ALA A 5 -20.41 -2.85 -15.18
CA ALA A 5 -20.28 -1.40 -14.96
C ALA A 5 -19.38 -1.09 -13.76
N ILE A 6 -19.58 -1.82 -12.65
CA ILE A 6 -18.75 -1.66 -11.45
C ILE A 6 -17.28 -1.97 -11.74
N GLY A 7 -16.97 -3.08 -12.42
CA GLY A 7 -15.58 -3.41 -12.76
C GLY A 7 -14.86 -2.33 -13.57
N ALA A 8 -15.55 -1.66 -14.51
CA ALA A 8 -14.99 -0.54 -15.27
C ALA A 8 -14.74 0.69 -14.39
N ASP A 9 -15.63 0.97 -13.44
CA ASP A 9 -15.47 2.07 -12.49
C ASP A 9 -14.27 1.85 -11.55
N LEU A 10 -14.08 0.62 -11.04
CA LEU A 10 -12.90 0.27 -10.25
C LEU A 10 -11.62 0.44 -11.05
N TYR A 11 -11.60 -0.06 -12.29
CA TYR A 11 -10.44 0.06 -13.17
C TYR A 11 -10.07 1.52 -13.44
N LYS A 12 -11.09 2.37 -13.68
CA LYS A 12 -10.88 3.81 -13.86
C LYS A 12 -10.23 4.47 -12.63
N MET A 13 -10.65 4.12 -11.40
CA MET A 13 -9.98 4.64 -10.20
C MET A 13 -8.53 4.16 -10.11
N VAL A 14 -8.24 2.91 -10.50
CA VAL A 14 -6.86 2.42 -10.58
C VAL A 14 -6.04 3.27 -11.55
N GLU A 15 -6.56 3.58 -12.74
CA GLU A 15 -5.88 4.46 -13.71
C GLU A 15 -5.63 5.86 -13.16
N GLU A 16 -6.62 6.46 -12.48
CA GLU A 16 -6.51 7.80 -11.87
C GLU A 16 -5.47 7.83 -10.74
N LEU A 17 -5.40 6.78 -9.92
CA LEU A 17 -4.45 6.68 -8.82
C LEU A 17 -3.06 6.20 -9.24
N TYR A 18 -2.94 5.53 -10.39
CA TYR A 18 -1.69 4.94 -10.87
C TYR A 18 -0.50 5.89 -10.85
N PRO A 19 -0.56 7.12 -11.38
CA PRO A 19 0.62 8.00 -11.45
C PRO A 19 1.08 8.58 -10.10
N ILE A 20 0.25 8.52 -9.05
CA ILE A 20 0.57 9.13 -7.76
C ILE A 20 1.68 8.32 -7.05
N CYS A 21 2.79 9.00 -6.71
CA CYS A 21 3.92 8.40 -6.00
C CYS A 21 3.61 8.28 -4.50
N ARG A 22 2.95 7.20 -4.10
CA ARG A 22 2.73 6.86 -2.68
C ARG A 22 3.98 6.28 -2.02
N SER A 23 3.99 6.36 -0.69
CA SER A 23 4.96 5.72 0.21
C SER A 23 4.26 5.45 1.55
N ILE A 24 4.99 5.13 2.62
CA ILE A 24 4.37 4.96 3.96
C ILE A 24 3.96 6.29 4.62
N THR A 25 4.32 7.43 4.03
CA THR A 25 3.93 8.79 4.42
C THR A 25 3.93 9.70 3.17
N GLY A 26 3.61 10.98 3.34
CA GLY A 26 3.81 12.01 2.32
C GLY A 26 2.58 12.34 1.47
N ASP A 27 2.73 13.33 0.62
CA ASP A 27 1.65 13.94 -0.16
C ASP A 27 1.00 12.98 -1.15
N GLY A 28 1.72 11.94 -1.61
CA GLY A 28 1.14 10.88 -2.43
C GLY A 28 0.05 10.09 -1.71
N VAL A 29 0.21 9.85 -0.40
CA VAL A 29 -0.83 9.23 0.44
C VAL A 29 -2.00 10.18 0.59
N ARG A 30 -1.77 11.45 0.94
CA ARG A 30 -2.82 12.47 1.07
C ARG A 30 -3.65 12.63 -0.20
N ALA A 31 -2.99 12.75 -1.36
CA ALA A 31 -3.65 12.84 -2.66
C ALA A 31 -4.51 11.61 -2.94
N THR A 32 -4.01 10.41 -2.62
CA THR A 32 -4.77 9.16 -2.75
C THR A 32 -6.00 9.15 -1.85
N LEU A 33 -5.86 9.53 -0.58
CA LEU A 33 -6.99 9.57 0.36
C LEU A 33 -8.03 10.63 0.00
N HIS A 34 -7.62 11.79 -0.54
CA HIS A 34 -8.56 12.78 -1.07
C HIS A 34 -9.34 12.27 -2.29
N ALA A 35 -8.69 11.49 -3.17
CA ALA A 35 -9.38 10.85 -4.28
C ALA A 35 -10.39 9.79 -3.79
N VAL A 36 -10.05 9.00 -2.76
CA VAL A 36 -11.00 8.10 -2.08
C VAL A 36 -12.16 8.90 -1.45
N GLN A 37 -11.86 10.01 -0.79
CA GLN A 37 -12.84 10.87 -0.12
C GLN A 37 -13.85 11.50 -1.09
N ALA A 38 -13.51 11.64 -2.38
CA ALA A 38 -14.44 12.07 -3.42
C ALA A 38 -15.55 11.02 -3.70
N HIS A 39 -15.35 9.77 -3.27
CA HIS A 39 -16.31 8.68 -3.47
C HIS A 39 -17.03 8.26 -2.19
N ILE A 40 -16.37 8.33 -1.03
CA ILE A 40 -16.94 7.92 0.26
C ILE A 40 -16.60 8.94 1.36
N PRO A 41 -17.43 9.09 2.40
CA PRO A 41 -17.02 9.80 3.61
C PRO A 41 -15.75 9.15 4.16
N LEU A 42 -14.74 9.95 4.44
CA LEU A 42 -13.47 9.49 4.98
C LEU A 42 -12.92 10.57 5.91
N THR A 43 -12.60 10.20 7.15
CA THR A 43 -11.83 11.04 8.05
C THR A 43 -10.36 10.76 7.81
N ILE A 44 -9.59 11.80 7.51
CA ILE A 44 -8.14 11.69 7.33
C ILE A 44 -7.47 12.08 8.63
N HIS A 45 -6.62 11.19 9.13
CA HIS A 45 -5.85 11.35 10.36
C HIS A 45 -4.37 11.56 10.01
N GLU A 46 -3.71 12.43 10.76
CA GLU A 46 -2.28 12.68 10.68
C GLU A 46 -1.67 12.41 12.06
N VAL A 47 -0.72 11.49 12.13
CA VAL A 47 -0.02 11.15 13.37
C VAL A 47 1.41 11.67 13.28
N PRO A 48 1.86 12.55 14.19
CA PRO A 48 3.18 13.18 14.08
C PRO A 48 4.33 12.17 14.07
N SER A 49 5.36 12.45 13.27
CA SER A 49 6.65 11.76 13.33
C SER A 49 7.21 11.77 14.76
N GLY A 50 7.86 10.67 15.16
CA GLY A 50 8.39 10.50 16.52
C GLY A 50 7.35 10.02 17.54
N THR A 51 6.06 9.94 17.19
CA THR A 51 5.04 9.34 18.07
C THR A 51 5.37 7.87 18.32
N GLN A 52 5.46 7.47 19.58
CA GLN A 52 5.63 6.07 19.96
C GLN A 52 4.30 5.32 19.83
N VAL A 53 4.29 4.23 19.09
CA VAL A 53 3.14 3.38 18.82
C VAL A 53 3.52 1.92 19.07
N PHE A 54 3.25 1.46 20.30
CA PHE A 54 3.81 0.22 20.85
C PHE A 54 5.33 0.19 20.75
N ASP A 55 5.92 -0.84 20.14
CA ASP A 55 7.36 -1.00 19.94
C ASP A 55 7.90 -0.25 18.71
N TRP A 56 7.04 0.50 18.02
CA TRP A 56 7.38 1.25 16.82
C TRP A 56 7.33 2.75 17.05
N THR A 57 8.00 3.49 16.19
CA THR A 57 7.95 4.95 16.15
C THR A 57 7.45 5.38 14.79
N VAL A 58 6.50 6.32 14.77
CA VAL A 58 6.00 6.90 13.52
C VAL A 58 7.17 7.57 12.78
N PRO A 59 7.44 7.20 11.52
CA PRO A 59 8.65 7.65 10.82
C PRO A 59 8.57 9.13 10.45
N LYS A 60 9.71 9.68 10.05
CA LYS A 60 9.76 10.93 9.27
C LYS A 60 8.90 10.83 8.03
N GLU A 61 8.39 11.97 7.60
CA GLU A 61 7.64 12.11 6.37
C GLU A 61 8.58 12.24 5.18
N TRP A 62 8.26 11.54 4.08
CA TRP A 62 9.03 11.56 2.85
C TRP A 62 8.21 12.10 1.68
N ASN A 63 8.76 13.09 0.97
CA ASN A 63 8.19 13.64 -0.25
C ASN A 63 9.24 13.72 -1.36
N ILE A 64 8.82 13.63 -2.61
CA ILE A 64 9.70 13.67 -3.79
C ILE A 64 9.07 14.51 -4.91
N GLN A 65 9.89 15.35 -5.55
CA GLN A 65 9.48 16.20 -6.67
C GLN A 65 10.02 15.72 -8.02
N ASP A 66 11.27 15.25 -8.04
CA ASP A 66 11.95 14.77 -9.24
C ASP A 66 13.05 13.77 -8.89
N GLY A 67 13.48 12.97 -9.87
CA GLY A 67 14.57 12.02 -9.71
C GLY A 67 15.08 11.57 -11.07
N TYR A 68 16.38 11.66 -11.31
CA TYR A 68 16.95 11.28 -12.61
C TYR A 68 18.43 10.94 -12.53
N ILE A 69 18.88 10.24 -13.57
CA ILE A 69 20.28 10.05 -13.92
C ILE A 69 20.48 10.60 -15.34
N LYS A 70 21.40 11.53 -15.53
CA LYS A 70 21.79 12.06 -16.84
C LYS A 70 23.19 11.63 -17.24
N ASP A 71 23.35 11.33 -18.51
CA ASP A 71 24.65 11.07 -19.14
C ASP A 71 25.46 12.38 -19.36
N SER A 72 26.67 12.26 -19.91
CA SER A 72 27.52 13.41 -20.23
C SER A 72 26.97 14.33 -21.32
N GLN A 73 26.00 13.86 -22.11
CA GLN A 73 25.31 14.63 -23.15
C GLN A 73 24.10 15.40 -22.59
N GLY A 74 23.74 15.15 -21.32
CA GLY A 74 22.61 15.78 -20.64
C GLY A 74 21.28 15.03 -20.84
N ASN A 75 21.28 13.85 -21.46
CA ASN A 75 20.08 13.04 -21.64
C ASN A 75 19.71 12.36 -20.32
N ARG A 76 18.45 12.47 -19.89
CA ARG A 76 17.92 11.69 -18.77
C ARG A 76 17.73 10.24 -19.22
N ILE A 77 18.69 9.38 -18.87
CA ILE A 77 18.64 7.95 -19.21
C ILE A 77 17.74 7.17 -18.23
N ILE A 78 17.54 7.71 -17.04
CA ILE A 78 16.58 7.26 -16.03
C ILE A 78 15.80 8.49 -15.56
N ASP A 79 14.47 8.39 -15.55
CA ASP A 79 13.60 9.52 -15.25
C ASP A 79 12.38 9.10 -14.41
N PHE A 80 12.33 9.59 -13.18
CA PHE A 80 11.23 9.39 -12.23
C PHE A 80 9.87 9.78 -12.81
N LYS A 81 9.83 10.77 -13.70
CA LYS A 81 8.58 11.22 -14.33
C LYS A 81 8.02 10.20 -15.34
N GLN A 82 8.86 9.29 -15.85
CA GLN A 82 8.41 8.18 -16.69
C GLN A 82 7.88 7.02 -15.85
N SER A 83 8.54 6.73 -14.72
CA SER A 83 8.07 5.75 -13.74
C SER A 83 8.61 6.09 -12.36
N ASN A 84 7.72 6.29 -11.39
CA ASN A 84 8.13 6.56 -10.01
C ASN A 84 8.82 5.36 -9.35
N LEU A 85 8.72 4.15 -9.94
CA LEU A 85 9.48 2.98 -9.51
C LEU A 85 10.98 3.15 -9.72
N HIS A 86 11.42 4.11 -10.52
CA HIS A 86 12.83 4.36 -10.73
C HIS A 86 13.58 4.83 -9.49
N VAL A 87 12.90 5.39 -8.48
CA VAL A 87 13.55 5.83 -7.24
C VAL A 87 13.22 4.86 -6.12
N VAL A 88 14.23 4.44 -5.36
CA VAL A 88 14.01 3.63 -4.15
C VAL A 88 13.17 4.47 -3.16
N GLY A 89 12.02 3.95 -2.75
CA GLY A 89 11.13 4.67 -1.83
C GLY A 89 11.84 5.04 -0.53
N TYR A 90 11.61 6.25 -0.02
CA TYR A 90 12.33 6.84 1.12
C TYR A 90 13.80 7.24 0.86
N SER A 91 14.24 7.31 -0.40
CA SER A 91 15.59 7.83 -0.72
C SER A 91 15.79 9.26 -0.21
N VAL A 92 16.92 9.53 0.44
CA VAL A 92 17.31 10.90 0.82
C VAL A 92 17.64 11.74 -0.41
N GLY A 93 17.53 13.07 -0.28
CA GLY A 93 17.88 14.00 -1.35
C GLY A 93 19.37 13.92 -1.74
N VAL A 94 19.65 13.85 -3.04
CA VAL A 94 21.01 13.74 -3.59
C VAL A 94 21.16 14.61 -4.83
N LYS A 95 22.31 15.29 -4.94
CA LYS A 95 22.74 15.96 -6.16
C LYS A 95 24.25 15.81 -6.32
N LYS A 96 24.68 14.90 -7.20
CA LYS A 96 26.09 14.53 -7.35
C LYS A 96 26.43 14.25 -8.81
N ARG A 97 27.73 14.32 -9.13
CA ARG A 97 28.28 13.68 -10.34
C ARG A 97 29.10 12.48 -9.91
N LEU A 98 28.88 11.32 -10.53
CA LEU A 98 29.51 10.06 -10.13
C LEU A 98 30.01 9.31 -11.38
N PRO A 99 31.21 8.70 -11.35
CA PRO A 99 31.60 7.75 -12.38
C PRO A 99 30.73 6.50 -12.31
N VAL A 100 30.49 5.85 -13.45
CA VAL A 100 29.60 4.66 -13.56
C VAL A 100 29.90 3.59 -12.52
N LYS A 101 31.18 3.37 -12.18
CA LYS A 101 31.61 2.37 -11.21
C LYS A 101 31.04 2.63 -9.81
N ALA A 102 31.05 3.89 -9.36
CA ALA A 102 30.49 4.27 -8.07
C ALA A 102 28.96 4.37 -8.11
N LEU A 103 28.40 4.77 -9.26
CA LEU A 103 26.95 4.82 -9.45
C LEU A 103 26.32 3.44 -9.31
N LYS A 104 26.96 2.39 -9.86
CA LYS A 104 26.45 1.01 -9.85
C LYS A 104 26.13 0.45 -8.46
N ASP A 105 26.80 0.93 -7.41
CA ASP A 105 26.52 0.53 -6.02
C ASP A 105 25.14 1.00 -5.52
N HIS A 106 24.56 2.00 -6.19
CA HIS A 106 23.24 2.58 -5.90
C HIS A 106 22.17 2.20 -6.95
N LEU A 107 22.47 1.25 -7.83
CA LEU A 107 21.58 0.80 -8.89
C LEU A 107 21.05 -0.61 -8.62
N PHE A 108 19.74 -0.78 -8.82
CA PHE A 108 19.07 -2.05 -8.55
C PHE A 108 18.29 -2.54 -9.78
N THR A 109 18.53 -3.80 -10.17
CA THR A 109 17.91 -4.44 -11.33
C THR A 109 17.50 -5.88 -11.01
N LEU A 110 16.78 -6.52 -11.93
CA LEU A 110 16.43 -7.94 -11.89
C LEU A 110 16.99 -8.64 -13.14
N PRO A 111 18.15 -9.32 -13.05
CA PRO A 111 18.74 -10.00 -14.21
C PRO A 111 17.82 -11.04 -14.87
N ASP A 112 17.03 -11.76 -14.07
CA ASP A 112 16.10 -12.79 -14.55
C ASP A 112 14.85 -12.19 -15.24
N HIS A 113 14.62 -10.89 -15.08
CA HIS A 113 13.51 -10.15 -15.67
C HIS A 113 14.03 -8.82 -16.27
N PRO A 114 14.74 -8.88 -17.40
CA PRO A 114 15.60 -7.78 -17.83
C PRO A 114 14.86 -6.50 -18.24
N ASP A 115 13.55 -6.59 -18.48
CA ASP A 115 12.68 -5.47 -18.85
C ASP A 115 11.85 -4.91 -17.68
N TRP A 116 12.00 -5.46 -16.46
CA TRP A 116 11.26 -5.01 -15.28
C TRP A 116 12.06 -4.00 -14.46
N ILE A 117 11.37 -2.98 -13.95
CA ILE A 117 11.92 -2.06 -12.95
C ILE A 117 11.53 -2.62 -11.56
N PRO A 118 12.49 -3.02 -10.71
CA PRO A 118 12.15 -3.51 -9.38
C PRO A 118 11.60 -2.40 -8.49
N TYR A 119 10.57 -2.69 -7.70
CA TYR A 119 10.16 -1.82 -6.60
C TYR A 119 11.03 -2.11 -5.37
N ARG A 120 11.66 -1.07 -4.81
CA ARG A 120 12.46 -1.16 -3.58
C ARG A 120 12.21 0.03 -2.67
N THR A 121 12.46 -0.17 -1.38
CA THR A 121 12.20 0.81 -0.31
C THR A 121 13.33 0.78 0.71
N SER A 122 13.59 1.92 1.37
CA SER A 122 14.55 2.04 2.48
C SER A 122 13.97 2.80 3.68
N TYR A 123 12.78 2.37 4.14
CA TYR A 123 11.99 3.11 5.13
C TYR A 123 12.68 3.40 6.46
N TYR A 124 13.48 2.45 6.96
CA TYR A 124 14.03 2.48 8.33
C TYR A 124 15.56 2.56 8.35
N LYS A 125 16.18 2.82 7.19
CA LYS A 125 17.61 3.05 7.05
C LYS A 125 17.80 4.12 6.00
N GLU A 126 18.31 5.28 6.38
CA GLU A 126 18.61 6.35 5.43
C GLU A 126 19.60 5.85 4.38
N ASP A 127 19.17 5.90 3.12
CA ASP A 127 19.94 5.49 1.95
C ASP A 127 19.35 6.21 0.73
N TRP A 128 19.94 5.98 -0.45
CA TRP A 128 19.38 6.43 -1.71
C TRP A 128 19.74 5.47 -2.84
N GLY A 129 18.89 5.40 -3.85
CA GLY A 129 19.22 4.64 -5.06
C GLY A 129 18.17 4.72 -6.14
N PHE A 130 18.52 4.12 -7.28
CA PHE A 130 17.65 4.00 -8.44
C PHE A 130 17.40 2.53 -8.79
N CYS A 131 16.17 2.25 -9.18
CA CYS A 131 15.79 1.00 -9.82
C CYS A 131 15.67 1.23 -11.33
N LEU A 132 16.09 0.25 -12.12
CA LEU A 132 16.04 0.33 -13.58
C LEU A 132 15.92 -1.07 -14.16
N THR A 133 15.57 -1.13 -15.45
CA THR A 133 15.61 -2.39 -16.18
C THR A 133 17.05 -2.89 -16.25
N HIS A 134 17.24 -4.22 -16.28
CA HIS A 134 18.59 -4.76 -16.44
C HIS A 134 19.21 -4.34 -17.78
N ASN A 135 18.39 -4.21 -18.82
CA ASN A 135 18.80 -3.71 -20.13
C ASN A 135 19.35 -2.26 -20.07
N GLN A 136 18.69 -1.35 -19.34
CA GLN A 136 19.23 0.00 -19.10
C GLN A 136 20.57 -0.03 -18.34
N TRP A 137 20.73 -0.93 -17.37
CA TRP A 137 21.97 -1.06 -16.60
C TRP A 137 23.14 -1.58 -17.46
N LEU A 138 22.89 -2.53 -18.35
CA LEU A 138 23.87 -3.05 -19.30
C LEU A 138 24.31 -1.99 -20.33
N ALA A 139 23.41 -1.07 -20.66
CA ALA A 139 23.67 0.01 -21.62
C ALA A 139 24.50 1.18 -21.06
N LEU A 140 24.77 1.21 -19.75
CA LEU A 140 25.57 2.27 -19.12
C LEU A 140 27.00 2.29 -19.66
N GLN A 141 27.42 3.45 -20.14
CA GLN A 141 28.77 3.72 -20.62
C GLN A 141 29.73 4.07 -19.47
N ASP A 142 31.03 3.91 -19.71
CA ASP A 142 32.09 4.32 -18.78
C ASP A 142 32.30 5.84 -18.83
N GLU A 143 31.41 6.55 -18.13
CA GLU A 143 31.39 8.01 -18.05
C GLU A 143 30.95 8.49 -16.65
N GLU A 144 30.91 9.81 -16.49
CA GLU A 144 30.32 10.45 -15.31
C GLU A 144 28.86 10.83 -15.55
N TYR A 145 28.00 10.47 -14.61
CA TYR A 145 26.58 10.78 -14.64
C TYR A 145 26.22 11.86 -13.63
N GLU A 146 25.33 12.76 -14.00
CA GLU A 146 24.65 13.65 -13.05
C GLU A 146 23.46 12.90 -12.44
N VAL A 147 23.49 12.76 -11.12
CA VAL A 147 22.47 12.05 -10.35
C VAL A 147 21.74 13.05 -9.47
N CYS A 148 20.42 13.07 -9.58
CA CYS A 148 19.57 13.94 -8.77
C CYS A 148 18.40 13.14 -8.21
N ILE A 149 18.19 13.23 -6.89
CA ILE A 149 16.94 12.86 -6.22
C ILE A 149 16.53 14.11 -5.45
N ASP A 150 15.44 14.75 -5.89
CA ASP A 150 14.88 15.94 -5.25
C ASP A 150 13.77 15.49 -4.30
N ALA A 151 14.18 15.06 -3.11
CA ALA A 151 13.32 14.51 -2.07
C ALA A 151 13.67 15.06 -0.70
N THR A 152 12.67 15.16 0.17
CA THR A 152 12.81 15.54 1.59
C THR A 152 12.50 14.35 2.49
N LEU A 153 13.18 14.29 3.64
CA LEU A 153 12.93 13.32 4.71
C LEU A 153 13.00 14.05 6.06
N GLU A 154 11.84 14.53 6.51
CA GLU A 154 11.72 15.52 7.58
C GLU A 154 10.64 15.11 8.59
N ASP A 155 10.59 15.77 9.74
CA ASP A 155 9.48 15.55 10.67
C ASP A 155 8.18 16.05 10.03
N GLY A 156 7.16 15.20 10.01
CA GLY A 156 5.86 15.48 9.44
C GLY A 156 4.83 14.57 10.08
N ALA A 157 4.05 13.85 9.26
CA ALA A 157 3.08 12.90 9.78
C ALA A 157 2.90 11.64 8.93
N LEU A 158 2.47 10.57 9.60
CA LEU A 158 1.85 9.42 8.97
C LEU A 158 0.37 9.69 8.78
N THR A 159 -0.06 9.59 7.53
CA THR A 159 -1.46 9.81 7.14
C THR A 159 -2.20 8.49 7.00
N TYR A 160 -3.41 8.38 7.56
CA TYR A 160 -4.34 7.30 7.25
C TYR A 160 -5.78 7.79 7.15
N GLY A 161 -6.61 7.06 6.39
CA GLY A 161 -8.04 7.31 6.23
C GLY A 161 -8.88 6.31 7.00
N GLU A 162 -9.95 6.78 7.62
CA GLU A 162 -10.88 5.97 8.40
C GLU A 162 -12.33 6.36 8.13
N TRP A 163 -13.20 5.35 8.00
CA TRP A 163 -14.64 5.55 7.94
C TRP A 163 -15.39 4.46 8.72
N LEU A 164 -16.25 4.89 9.64
CA LEU A 164 -17.20 4.00 10.32
C LEU A 164 -18.59 4.11 9.68
N VAL A 165 -18.99 3.06 8.97
CA VAL A 165 -20.36 2.89 8.47
C VAL A 165 -21.21 2.29 9.59
N LYS A 166 -22.05 3.09 10.23
CA LYS A 166 -22.88 2.63 11.35
C LYS A 166 -23.95 1.62 10.89
N GLY A 167 -24.06 0.51 11.63
CA GLY A 167 -25.17 -0.43 11.56
C GLY A 167 -26.08 -0.34 12.78
N ARG A 168 -26.96 -1.34 12.93
CA ARG A 168 -27.85 -1.46 14.10
C ARG A 168 -27.13 -1.92 15.38
N SER A 169 -25.96 -2.54 15.25
CA SER A 169 -25.10 -2.99 16.34
C SER A 169 -23.82 -2.16 16.42
N THR A 170 -23.27 -2.03 17.63
CA THR A 170 -21.92 -1.52 17.89
C THR A 170 -20.84 -2.56 17.59
N ASP A 171 -21.19 -3.83 17.39
CA ASP A 171 -20.24 -4.83 16.89
C ASP A 171 -19.79 -4.47 15.46
N GLU A 172 -18.50 -4.62 15.19
CA GLU A 172 -17.85 -4.14 13.98
C GLU A 172 -17.29 -5.28 13.12
N VAL A 173 -17.34 -5.05 11.80
CA VAL A 173 -16.52 -5.75 10.81
C VAL A 173 -15.43 -4.78 10.33
N LEU A 174 -14.16 -5.16 10.50
CA LEU A 174 -13.02 -4.39 10.02
C LEU A 174 -12.71 -4.76 8.57
N ILE A 175 -12.62 -3.77 7.69
CA ILE A 175 -12.09 -3.93 6.33
C ILE A 175 -10.91 -2.98 6.18
N SER A 176 -9.72 -3.48 5.87
CA SER A 176 -8.56 -2.63 5.64
C SER A 176 -7.85 -2.95 4.34
N CYS A 177 -7.22 -1.94 3.74
CA CYS A 177 -6.31 -2.10 2.63
C CYS A 177 -5.15 -1.11 2.75
N HIS A 178 -3.96 -1.52 2.32
CA HIS A 178 -2.79 -0.66 2.41
C HIS A 178 -2.68 0.34 1.26
N VAL A 179 -2.19 1.55 1.55
CA VAL A 179 -2.09 2.67 0.59
C VAL A 179 -0.66 3.17 0.34
N CYS A 180 0.34 2.35 0.65
CA CYS A 180 1.75 2.78 0.61
C CYS A 180 2.52 2.47 -0.67
N HIS A 181 1.99 1.60 -1.54
CA HIS A 181 2.68 1.21 -2.78
C HIS A 181 2.45 2.26 -3.88
N PRO A 182 3.48 2.64 -4.66
CA PRO A 182 3.40 3.69 -5.68
C PRO A 182 2.70 3.18 -6.96
N SER A 183 3.26 3.35 -8.16
CA SER A 183 2.63 2.94 -9.42
C SER A 183 2.65 1.42 -9.64
N LEU A 184 1.92 0.69 -8.81
CA LEU A 184 1.68 -0.75 -8.89
C LEU A 184 0.17 -1.01 -8.82
N CYS A 185 -0.36 -1.79 -9.76
CA CYS A 185 -1.80 -1.98 -9.90
C CYS A 185 -2.37 -2.99 -8.89
N ASN A 186 -1.95 -4.26 -8.98
CA ASN A 186 -2.55 -5.30 -8.15
C ASN A 186 -2.16 -5.14 -6.67
N ASP A 187 -0.94 -4.69 -6.39
CA ASP A 187 -0.42 -4.38 -5.05
C ASP A 187 -0.18 -2.86 -4.91
N ASN A 188 -1.12 -2.04 -4.46
CA ASN A 188 -2.47 -2.41 -4.02
C ASN A 188 -3.55 -1.39 -4.41
N LEU A 189 -3.43 -0.78 -5.59
CA LEU A 189 -4.51 0.03 -6.15
C LEU A 189 -5.79 -0.78 -6.32
N SER A 190 -5.67 -2.08 -6.63
CA SER A 190 -6.80 -3.01 -6.70
C SER A 190 -7.60 -3.04 -5.38
N GLY A 191 -6.93 -3.15 -4.24
CA GLY A 191 -7.55 -3.14 -2.92
C GLY A 191 -8.19 -1.79 -2.59
N ILE A 192 -7.49 -0.69 -2.89
CA ILE A 192 -8.03 0.68 -2.67
C ILE A 192 -9.34 0.88 -3.42
N ALA A 193 -9.37 0.54 -4.71
CA ALA A 193 -10.58 0.64 -5.51
C ALA A 193 -11.67 -0.29 -4.97
N ALA A 194 -11.38 -1.58 -4.77
CA ALA A 194 -12.36 -2.54 -4.28
C ALA A 194 -13.01 -2.14 -2.95
N VAL A 195 -12.20 -1.72 -1.98
CA VAL A 195 -12.68 -1.28 -0.66
C VAL A 195 -13.49 0.01 -0.75
N THR A 196 -13.11 0.95 -1.63
CA THR A 196 -13.87 2.18 -1.86
C THR A 196 -15.30 1.89 -2.35
N TRP A 197 -15.44 1.05 -3.38
CA TRP A 197 -16.77 0.67 -3.88
C TRP A 197 -17.55 -0.22 -2.92
N LEU A 198 -16.86 -1.12 -2.19
CA LEU A 198 -17.49 -1.90 -1.12
C LEU A 198 -18.08 -0.97 -0.04
N GLY A 199 -17.35 0.05 0.37
CA GLY A 199 -17.84 1.06 1.31
C GLY A 199 -19.09 1.79 0.81
N LYS A 200 -19.11 2.21 -0.47
CA LYS A 200 -20.30 2.81 -1.10
C LYS A 200 -21.50 1.87 -1.05
N TYR A 201 -21.29 0.60 -1.41
CA TYR A 201 -22.33 -0.41 -1.40
C TYR A 201 -22.86 -0.64 0.01
N LEU A 202 -21.98 -0.88 0.98
CA LEU A 202 -22.34 -1.07 2.40
C LEU A 202 -23.12 0.12 2.95
N ALA A 203 -22.75 1.35 2.58
CA ALA A 203 -23.47 2.55 2.99
C ALA A 203 -24.93 2.60 2.50
N SER A 204 -25.24 1.92 1.40
CA SER A 204 -26.57 1.91 0.78
C SER A 204 -27.55 0.84 1.31
N CYS A 205 -27.07 -0.23 1.97
CA CYS A 205 -27.90 -1.40 2.35
C CYS A 205 -28.27 -1.42 3.84
N ASP A 206 -29.50 -1.66 4.32
CA ASP A 206 -29.69 -1.81 5.79
C ASP A 206 -28.81 -2.94 6.38
N ARG A 207 -28.06 -2.65 7.45
CA ARG A 207 -26.98 -3.53 7.94
C ARG A 207 -27.04 -3.72 9.46
N ARG A 208 -26.76 -4.96 9.92
CA ARG A 208 -26.71 -5.29 11.35
C ARG A 208 -25.41 -4.77 11.99
N TYR A 209 -24.27 -5.24 11.54
CA TYR A 209 -22.96 -4.81 12.05
C TYR A 209 -22.60 -3.41 11.57
N SER A 210 -21.82 -2.69 12.36
CA SER A 210 -21.09 -1.53 11.87
C SER A 210 -19.86 -1.99 11.08
N TYR A 211 -19.42 -1.21 10.11
CA TYR A 211 -18.23 -1.54 9.30
C TYR A 211 -17.20 -0.44 9.46
N ARG A 212 -15.99 -0.80 9.90
CA ARG A 212 -14.86 0.12 9.98
C ARG A 212 -13.97 -0.12 8.78
N ILE A 213 -13.79 0.91 7.98
CA ILE A 213 -13.01 0.86 6.74
C ILE A 213 -11.74 1.69 6.95
N LEU A 214 -10.59 1.06 6.78
CA LEU A 214 -9.27 1.68 6.98
C LEU A 214 -8.44 1.68 5.69
N PHE A 215 -7.88 2.84 5.37
CA PHE A 215 -6.92 3.05 4.28
C PHE A 215 -5.61 3.56 4.89
N LEU A 216 -4.61 2.70 5.03
CA LEU A 216 -3.46 2.99 5.87
C LEU A 216 -2.14 2.46 5.28
N PRO A 217 -0.97 3.00 5.62
CA PRO A 217 0.30 2.42 5.21
C PRO A 217 0.47 1.01 5.80
N GLY A 218 0.86 0.03 4.98
CA GLY A 218 1.06 -1.34 5.47
C GLY A 218 2.02 -1.39 6.65
N THR A 219 1.76 -2.28 7.60
CA THR A 219 2.51 -2.48 8.86
C THR A 219 2.44 -1.32 9.84
N ILE A 220 3.09 -0.19 9.54
CA ILE A 220 3.16 0.93 10.48
C ILE A 220 1.78 1.57 10.69
N GLY A 221 0.93 1.61 9.65
CA GLY A 221 -0.42 2.14 9.74
C GLY A 221 -1.34 1.35 10.69
N PRO A 222 -1.50 0.02 10.55
CA PRO A 222 -2.29 -0.76 11.50
C PRO A 222 -1.74 -0.71 12.92
N ILE A 223 -0.41 -0.70 13.09
CA ILE A 223 0.22 -0.56 14.41
C ILE A 223 -0.18 0.77 15.04
N THR A 224 -0.06 1.87 14.31
CA THR A 224 -0.49 3.21 14.74
C THR A 224 -1.99 3.26 15.03
N TRP A 225 -2.82 2.68 14.16
CA TRP A 225 -4.27 2.67 14.36
C TRP A 225 -4.64 1.87 15.62
N LEU A 226 -4.08 0.68 15.80
CA LEU A 226 -4.31 -0.16 16.98
C LEU A 226 -3.88 0.55 18.27
N SER A 227 -2.73 1.23 18.30
CA SER A 227 -2.27 1.96 19.50
C SER A 227 -3.15 3.14 19.89
N LEU A 228 -3.87 3.72 18.92
CA LEU A 228 -4.77 4.84 19.16
C LEU A 228 -6.21 4.38 19.45
N ASN A 229 -6.52 3.09 19.28
CA ASN A 229 -7.88 2.57 19.27
C ASN A 229 -8.06 1.31 20.13
N GLU A 230 -7.17 1.05 21.08
CA GLU A 230 -7.23 -0.15 21.94
C GLU A 230 -8.59 -0.35 22.61
N GLU A 231 -9.22 0.74 23.05
CA GLU A 231 -10.53 0.71 23.72
C GLU A 231 -11.66 0.18 22.82
N ILE A 232 -11.56 0.39 21.50
CA ILE A 232 -12.63 0.04 20.55
C ILE A 232 -12.39 -1.28 19.82
N VAL A 233 -11.18 -1.84 19.85
CA VAL A 233 -10.88 -3.09 19.13
C VAL A 233 -11.72 -4.27 19.60
N SER A 234 -12.21 -4.24 20.85
CA SER A 234 -13.09 -5.26 21.42
C SER A 234 -14.44 -5.37 20.70
N HIS A 235 -14.85 -4.31 19.98
CA HIS A 235 -16.05 -4.31 19.14
C HIS A 235 -15.85 -5.08 17.83
N ILE A 236 -14.61 -5.25 17.36
CA ILE A 236 -14.33 -5.93 16.09
C ILE A 236 -14.55 -7.43 16.25
N LYS A 237 -15.59 -7.95 15.61
CA LYS A 237 -15.97 -9.38 15.66
C LYS A 237 -15.45 -10.17 14.47
N HIS A 238 -15.17 -9.49 13.37
CA HIS A 238 -14.69 -10.06 12.12
C HIS A 238 -13.82 -9.04 11.38
N GLY A 239 -12.93 -9.48 10.51
CA GLY A 239 -12.33 -8.57 9.54
C GLY A 239 -11.61 -9.23 8.38
N LEU A 240 -11.30 -8.40 7.39
CA LEU A 240 -10.59 -8.80 6.18
C LEU A 240 -9.56 -7.72 5.80
N VAL A 241 -8.34 -8.16 5.48
CA VAL A 241 -7.35 -7.36 4.78
C VAL A 241 -7.48 -7.61 3.27
N VAL A 242 -7.66 -6.53 2.50
CA VAL A 242 -7.91 -6.60 1.06
C VAL A 242 -6.65 -6.17 0.30
N ALA A 243 -6.03 -7.14 -0.36
CA ALA A 243 -4.89 -6.93 -1.25
C ALA A 243 -4.93 -7.90 -2.44
N LEU A 244 -4.33 -7.50 -3.57
CA LEU A 244 -4.17 -8.36 -4.77
C LEU A 244 -5.50 -8.87 -5.35
N VAL A 245 -6.48 -7.98 -5.54
CA VAL A 245 -7.85 -8.35 -5.93
C VAL A 245 -8.21 -7.94 -7.37
N GLY A 246 -7.22 -7.67 -8.21
CA GLY A 246 -7.42 -7.10 -9.55
C GLY A 246 -6.92 -7.94 -10.73
N ASP A 247 -6.22 -9.05 -10.50
CA ASP A 247 -5.74 -9.91 -11.58
C ASP A 247 -6.77 -10.98 -12.00
N SER A 248 -6.45 -11.72 -13.07
CA SER A 248 -7.35 -12.75 -13.64
C SER A 248 -7.25 -14.12 -12.96
N GLY A 249 -6.41 -14.26 -11.94
CA GLY A 249 -6.19 -15.49 -11.20
C GLY A 249 -7.35 -15.89 -10.28
N PRO A 250 -7.26 -17.07 -9.65
CA PRO A 250 -8.26 -17.55 -8.71
C PRO A 250 -8.25 -16.72 -7.41
N SER A 251 -9.41 -16.64 -6.75
CA SER A 251 -9.49 -15.96 -5.45
C SER A 251 -8.67 -16.70 -4.40
N THR A 252 -7.90 -15.96 -3.61
CA THR A 252 -7.15 -16.52 -2.48
C THR A 252 -7.65 -15.95 -1.18
N TYR A 253 -7.97 -16.81 -0.21
CA TYR A 253 -8.27 -16.40 1.16
C TYR A 253 -7.21 -16.92 2.11
N LYS A 254 -6.64 -16.02 2.91
CA LYS A 254 -5.78 -16.36 4.03
C LYS A 254 -6.63 -16.34 5.30
N LYS A 255 -6.57 -17.40 6.09
CA LYS A 255 -7.34 -17.46 7.33
C LYS A 255 -6.77 -16.54 8.39
N SER A 256 -7.65 -16.17 9.31
CA SER A 256 -7.24 -15.61 10.60
C SER A 256 -6.34 -16.56 11.38
N ARG A 257 -5.56 -16.04 12.34
CA ARG A 257 -4.74 -16.86 13.24
C ARG A 257 -5.54 -17.92 14.00
N GLN A 258 -6.83 -17.66 14.25
CA GLN A 258 -7.71 -18.61 14.93
C GLN A 258 -8.02 -19.81 14.02
N GLY A 259 -8.04 -19.62 12.70
CA GLY A 259 -8.20 -20.67 11.68
C GLY A 259 -9.61 -21.26 11.54
N HIS A 260 -10.51 -20.92 12.46
CA HIS A 260 -11.90 -21.39 12.50
C HIS A 260 -12.84 -20.32 13.07
N ALA A 261 -12.43 -19.05 13.04
CA ALA A 261 -13.29 -17.95 13.42
C ALA A 261 -14.51 -17.91 12.48
N GLU A 262 -15.58 -17.22 12.91
CA GLU A 262 -16.79 -17.11 12.11
C GLU A 262 -16.51 -16.53 10.73
N ILE A 263 -15.62 -15.53 10.62
CA ILE A 263 -15.23 -14.97 9.32
C ILE A 263 -14.57 -16.00 8.40
N ASP A 264 -13.72 -16.89 8.94
CA ASP A 264 -13.04 -17.93 8.17
C ASP A 264 -14.10 -18.87 7.55
N ARG A 265 -15.08 -19.26 8.36
CA ARG A 265 -16.17 -20.14 7.95
C ARG A 265 -17.08 -19.49 6.91
N VAL A 266 -17.36 -18.19 7.05
CA VAL A 266 -18.17 -17.42 6.09
C VAL A 266 -17.46 -17.33 4.75
N VAL A 267 -16.19 -16.92 4.71
CA VAL A 267 -15.46 -16.78 3.45
C VAL A 267 -15.27 -18.14 2.76
N GLU A 268 -14.91 -19.19 3.49
CA GLU A 268 -14.85 -20.54 2.94
C GLU A 268 -16.19 -21.00 2.36
N HIS A 269 -17.29 -20.71 3.05
CA HIS A 269 -18.62 -21.06 2.57
C HIS A 269 -18.94 -20.33 1.27
N VAL A 270 -18.69 -19.02 1.19
CA VAL A 270 -18.92 -18.23 -0.03
C VAL A 270 -18.08 -18.76 -1.19
N LEU A 271 -16.78 -18.98 -0.98
CA LEU A 271 -15.88 -19.46 -2.03
C LEU A 271 -16.28 -20.84 -2.57
N ARG A 272 -16.66 -21.78 -1.69
CA ARG A 272 -17.13 -23.12 -2.10
C ARG A 272 -18.39 -23.09 -2.97
N HIS A 273 -19.24 -22.08 -2.80
CA HIS A 273 -20.51 -21.96 -3.54
C HIS A 273 -20.47 -20.94 -4.68
N ALA A 274 -19.37 -20.19 -4.84
CA ALA A 274 -19.21 -19.19 -5.90
C ALA A 274 -19.03 -19.81 -7.30
N GLY A 275 -18.65 -21.09 -7.38
CA GLY A 275 -18.46 -21.81 -8.64
C GLY A 275 -17.17 -21.48 -9.40
N ASN A 276 -16.26 -20.69 -8.79
CA ASN A 276 -14.95 -20.35 -9.34
C ASN A 276 -13.85 -21.11 -8.60
N GLU A 277 -12.68 -21.25 -9.23
CA GLU A 277 -11.48 -21.76 -8.57
C GLU A 277 -11.02 -20.79 -7.46
N PHE A 278 -10.58 -21.35 -6.33
CA PHE A 278 -10.06 -20.59 -5.21
C PHE A 278 -8.98 -21.35 -4.44
N HIS A 279 -8.20 -20.61 -3.65
CA HIS A 279 -7.20 -21.17 -2.76
C HIS A 279 -7.45 -20.70 -1.32
N ILE A 280 -7.30 -21.62 -0.37
CA ILE A 280 -7.31 -21.31 1.06
C ILE A 280 -5.90 -21.49 1.60
N ARG A 281 -5.39 -20.48 2.30
CA ARG A 281 -4.09 -20.51 2.96
C ARG A 281 -4.30 -20.42 4.47
N GLU A 282 -3.59 -21.27 5.20
CA GLU A 282 -3.53 -21.15 6.65
C GLU A 282 -2.77 -19.89 7.05
N PHE A 283 -3.07 -19.38 8.26
CA PHE A 283 -2.40 -18.20 8.78
C PHE A 283 -0.88 -18.43 8.88
N SER A 284 -0.14 -17.38 8.56
CA SER A 284 1.27 -17.22 8.89
C SER A 284 1.52 -15.77 9.29
N PRO A 285 2.51 -15.46 10.14
CA PRO A 285 2.81 -14.09 10.54
C PRO A 285 3.56 -13.28 9.45
N TYR A 286 3.40 -13.68 8.17
CA TYR A 286 4.03 -13.06 7.00
C TYR A 286 2.97 -12.76 5.93
N GLY A 287 3.16 -11.66 5.20
CA GLY A 287 2.16 -11.16 4.25
C GLY A 287 1.82 -9.72 4.59
N TYR A 288 0.54 -9.43 4.75
CA TYR A 288 0.01 -8.09 4.94
C TYR A 288 -0.36 -7.83 6.41
N ASP A 289 -1.35 -7.00 6.65
CA ASP A 289 -1.65 -6.40 7.95
C ASP A 289 -2.40 -7.32 8.91
N GLU A 290 -2.90 -8.47 8.44
CA GLU A 290 -3.49 -9.52 9.28
C GLU A 290 -2.52 -9.96 10.39
N ARG A 291 -1.21 -9.87 10.13
CA ARG A 291 -0.18 -10.16 11.14
C ARG A 291 -0.21 -9.19 12.34
N GLN A 292 -0.64 -7.94 12.13
CA GLN A 292 -0.75 -6.94 13.20
C GLN A 292 -2.04 -7.15 13.98
N TYR A 293 -3.17 -7.30 13.27
CA TYR A 293 -4.48 -7.53 13.88
C TYR A 293 -4.55 -8.86 14.64
N CYS A 294 -3.84 -9.89 14.15
CA CYS A 294 -3.76 -11.21 14.79
C CYS A 294 -2.57 -11.37 15.75
N SER A 295 -1.83 -10.30 16.05
CA SER A 295 -0.77 -10.36 17.07
C SER A 295 -1.35 -10.83 18.42
N PRO A 296 -0.58 -11.53 19.28
CA PRO A 296 -1.13 -12.15 20.48
C PRO A 296 -1.85 -11.21 21.46
N GLY A 297 -1.49 -9.92 21.47
CA GLY A 297 -2.14 -8.90 22.31
C GLY A 297 -3.54 -8.50 21.82
N PHE A 298 -3.82 -8.61 20.52
CA PHE A 298 -5.10 -8.26 19.92
C PHE A 298 -5.92 -9.50 19.52
N ASN A 299 -5.27 -10.45 18.84
CA ASN A 299 -5.81 -11.74 18.39
C ASN A 299 -7.17 -11.62 17.67
N LEU A 300 -7.37 -10.55 16.90
CA LEU A 300 -8.61 -10.30 16.20
C LEU A 300 -8.84 -11.36 15.10
N PRO A 301 -10.10 -11.74 14.83
CA PRO A 301 -10.44 -12.67 13.76
C PRO A 301 -10.42 -11.96 12.41
N VAL A 302 -9.21 -11.72 11.89
CA VAL A 302 -8.96 -11.04 10.62
C VAL A 302 -8.21 -11.96 9.68
N GLY A 303 -8.77 -12.19 8.49
CA GLY A 303 -8.12 -12.92 7.38
C GLY A 303 -7.55 -12.01 6.32
#